data_AF-A0A833W8D5-F1
#
_entry.id   AF-A0A833W8D5-F1
#
_cell.length_a   1.000
_cell.length_b   1.000
_cell.length_c   1.000
_cell.angle_alpha   90.00
_cell.angle_beta   90.00
_cell.angle_gamma   90.00
#
_symmetry.space_group_name_H-M   'P 1'
#
loop_
_entity.id
_entity.type
_entity.pdbx_description
1 polymer ?
#
loop_
_entity_poly.entity_id
_entity_poly.type
_entity_poly.pdbx_seq_one_letter_code
_entity_poly.pdbx_strand_id
1 'polypeptide(L)'
;MNPFDPTIEFSRKIFDNDRNCTAIDTATGELCGETETMKIIDEFQKLYEARIENVDQEFESEFDKVSMKLEISKEWIKNLKEQNVMLVQVVEDLEQAACNRVKLLEERLKHSSVLVSGNISKSMNTEKTINTLSNRVSDLEKDEKCMQQKIEFLQSDIRGLLELIRRAVEENHWNLDDIKFFEIQPSDIPVPTANCTCNEVNINLDAAKRFKLRIQISHDFMNKSDYPLDGSICMIQSSHPTTN
;
A
#
# COMPACT_ATOMS: atom_id res chain seq x y z
N MET A 1 -9.86 26.97 -37.23
CA MET A 1 -11.04 26.38 -36.57
C MET A 1 -10.74 26.31 -35.09
N ASN A 2 -11.35 27.18 -34.28
CA ASN A 2 -11.54 26.94 -32.84
C ASN A 2 -12.87 26.22 -32.65
N PRO A 3 -13.00 25.32 -31.67
CA PRO A 3 -13.55 25.74 -30.35
C PRO A 3 -12.98 24.90 -29.16
N PHE A 4 -12.96 25.25 -27.88
CA PHE A 4 -13.49 26.31 -27.04
C PHE A 4 -12.49 26.46 -25.87
N ASP A 5 -12.11 27.69 -25.56
CA ASP A 5 -11.66 28.13 -24.24
C ASP A 5 -12.89 28.68 -23.51
N PRO A 6 -13.03 28.45 -22.20
CA PRO A 6 -13.34 29.60 -21.37
C PRO A 6 -12.53 29.61 -20.06
N THR A 7 -11.64 30.60 -20.00
CA THR A 7 -11.60 31.61 -18.94
C THR A 7 -10.63 31.34 -17.81
N ILE A 8 -9.36 31.61 -18.12
CA ILE A 8 -8.42 32.26 -17.21
C ILE A 8 -9.00 33.65 -16.87
N GLU A 9 -9.79 33.73 -15.79
CA GLU A 9 -10.18 35.00 -15.18
C GLU A 9 -10.39 34.81 -13.68
N PHE A 10 -9.35 34.34 -12.97
CA PHE A 10 -9.34 34.34 -11.50
C PHE A 10 -8.33 35.31 -10.89
N SER A 11 -7.66 36.12 -11.71
CA SER A 11 -6.46 36.86 -11.28
C SER A 11 -6.63 38.38 -11.20
N ARG A 12 -7.84 38.94 -11.06
CA ARG A 12 -7.96 40.43 -11.02
C ARG A 12 -9.03 41.07 -10.16
N LYS A 13 -9.47 40.42 -9.07
CA LYS A 13 -10.31 41.08 -8.04
C LYS A 13 -9.98 40.61 -6.61
N ILE A 14 -8.74 40.84 -6.15
CA ILE A 14 -8.41 40.82 -4.71
C ILE A 14 -7.42 41.94 -4.40
N PHE A 15 -7.64 43.13 -4.94
CA PHE A 15 -6.95 44.34 -4.49
C PHE A 15 -7.89 45.50 -4.77
N ASP A 16 -8.97 45.58 -4.00
CA ASP A 16 -9.61 46.87 -3.73
C ASP A 16 -10.56 46.77 -2.54
N ASN A 17 -10.46 47.81 -1.71
CA ASN A 17 -11.21 48.19 -0.52
C ASN A 17 -10.85 47.51 0.80
N ASP A 18 -10.09 48.24 1.63
CA ASP A 18 -10.42 48.57 3.02
C ASP A 18 -11.23 47.51 3.78
N ARG A 19 -10.62 46.35 4.03
CA ARG A 19 -11.18 45.37 4.94
C ARG A 19 -10.42 45.42 6.25
N ASN A 20 -10.98 46.17 7.19
CA ASN A 20 -10.85 45.86 8.61
C ASN A 20 -10.98 44.34 8.75
N CYS A 21 -9.97 43.70 9.33
CA CYS A 21 -9.96 42.27 9.57
C CYS A 21 -11.18 41.91 10.45
N THR A 22 -12.24 41.36 9.86
CA THR A 22 -13.44 40.93 10.58
C THR A 22 -13.31 39.52 11.14
N ALA A 23 -12.10 38.94 11.08
CA ALA A 23 -11.82 37.65 11.68
C ALA A 23 -11.90 37.78 13.21
N ILE A 24 -12.77 36.99 13.83
CA ILE A 24 -12.86 36.90 15.29
C ILE A 24 -11.94 35.74 15.69
N ASP A 25 -11.03 35.99 16.62
CA ASP A 25 -10.18 34.96 17.19
C ASP A 25 -11.07 33.90 17.87
N THR A 26 -11.03 32.66 17.40
CA THR A 26 -11.93 31.60 17.89
C THR A 26 -11.61 31.13 19.31
N ALA A 27 -10.45 31.49 19.87
CA ALA A 27 -10.04 31.16 21.23
C ALA A 27 -10.37 32.27 22.24
N THR A 28 -10.39 33.53 21.79
CA THR A 28 -10.48 34.72 22.64
C THR A 28 -11.77 35.52 22.41
N GLY A 29 -12.42 35.35 21.25
CA GLY A 29 -13.66 36.05 20.88
C GLY A 29 -13.45 37.50 20.45
N GLU A 30 -12.21 37.97 20.33
CA GLU A 30 -11.86 39.35 19.99
C GLU A 30 -11.73 39.55 18.47
N LEU A 31 -12.14 40.73 18.00
CA LEU A 31 -11.97 41.15 16.62
C LEU A 31 -10.48 41.36 16.32
N CYS A 32 -10.03 40.77 15.22
CA CYS A 32 -8.69 40.94 14.66
C CYS A 32 -8.41 42.44 14.38
N GLY A 33 -7.56 43.04 15.21
CA GLY A 33 -7.13 44.42 15.05
C GLY A 33 -6.59 44.97 16.36
N GLU A 34 -5.36 45.47 16.33
CA GLU A 34 -4.74 46.10 17.49
C GLU A 34 -5.40 47.47 17.75
N THR A 35 -6.43 47.47 18.59
CA THR A 35 -7.15 48.70 18.96
C THR A 35 -6.41 49.50 20.02
N GLU A 36 -5.56 48.86 20.81
CA GLU A 36 -4.89 49.49 21.95
C GLU A 36 -3.75 50.42 21.50
N THR A 37 -2.91 49.99 20.56
CA THR A 37 -1.83 50.84 20.01
C THR A 37 -2.37 52.09 19.31
N MET A 38 -3.55 52.01 18.70
CA MET A 38 -4.22 53.17 18.13
C MET A 38 -4.69 54.18 19.21
N LYS A 39 -5.14 53.70 20.37
CA LYS A 39 -5.49 54.58 21.50
C LYS A 39 -4.27 55.28 22.09
N ILE A 40 -3.14 54.59 22.16
CA ILE A 40 -1.87 55.16 22.66
C ILE A 40 -1.43 56.34 21.78
N ILE A 41 -1.56 56.23 20.46
CA ILE A 41 -1.24 57.34 19.53
C ILE A 41 -2.15 58.55 19.76
N ASP A 42 -3.45 58.32 19.97
CA ASP A 42 -4.42 59.38 20.29
C ASP A 42 -4.09 60.08 21.63
N GLU A 43 -3.62 59.34 22.63
CA GLU A 43 -3.14 59.92 23.89
C GLU A 43 -1.87 60.77 23.71
N PHE A 44 -0.90 60.30 22.93
CA PHE A 44 0.30 61.09 22.62
C PHE A 44 -0.05 62.37 21.85
N GLN A 45 -0.97 62.30 20.90
CA GLN A 45 -1.45 63.48 20.18
C GLN A 45 -2.01 64.53 21.15
N LYS A 46 -2.90 64.12 22.06
CA LYS A 46 -3.48 65.03 23.08
C LYS A 46 -2.42 65.66 23.99
N LEU A 47 -1.38 64.90 24.36
CA LEU A 47 -0.27 65.43 25.17
C LEU A 47 0.52 66.51 24.44
N TYR A 48 0.81 66.33 23.15
CA TYR A 48 1.51 67.34 22.35
C TYR A 48 0.65 68.58 22.10
N GLU A 49 -0.65 68.40 21.82
CA GLU A 49 -1.61 69.49 21.67
C GLU A 49 -1.72 70.33 22.95
N ALA A 50 -1.89 69.68 24.11
CA ALA A 50 -1.94 70.35 25.40
C ALA A 50 -0.63 71.09 25.74
N ARG A 51 0.53 70.51 25.38
CA ARG A 51 1.83 71.14 25.58
C ARG A 51 2.01 72.39 24.72
N ILE A 52 1.52 72.38 23.48
CA ILE A 52 1.53 73.55 22.58
C ILE A 52 0.58 74.64 23.09
N GLU A 53 -0.59 74.28 23.59
CA GLU A 53 -1.57 75.22 24.16
C GLU A 53 -1.02 75.90 25.43
N ASN A 54 -0.31 75.17 26.28
CA ASN A 54 0.33 75.75 27.47
C ASN A 54 1.40 76.79 27.13
N VAL A 55 2.14 76.60 26.03
CA VAL A 55 3.15 77.58 25.56
C VAL A 55 2.50 78.93 25.20
N ASP A 56 1.27 78.93 24.69
CA ASP A 56 0.54 80.18 24.41
C ASP A 56 0.18 80.96 25.67
N GLN A 57 0.05 80.27 26.81
CA GLN A 57 -0.29 80.86 28.10
C GLN A 57 0.95 81.25 28.93
N GLU A 58 2.07 80.56 28.73
CA GLU A 58 3.26 80.66 29.59
C GLU A 58 4.25 81.78 29.18
N PHE A 59 4.30 82.14 27.89
CA PHE A 59 5.24 83.16 27.38
C PHE A 59 4.49 84.42 26.93
N GLU A 60 5.01 85.61 27.22
CA GLU A 60 4.44 86.88 26.69
C GLU A 60 5.04 87.28 25.33
N SER A 61 6.31 86.93 25.10
CA SER A 61 7.05 87.22 23.87
C SER A 61 6.64 86.28 22.74
N GLU A 62 6.16 86.84 21.63
CA GLU A 62 5.78 86.08 20.43
C GLU A 62 6.95 85.26 19.86
N PHE A 63 8.18 85.76 19.97
CA PHE A 63 9.37 85.05 19.50
C PHE A 63 9.61 83.78 20.34
N ASP A 64 9.48 83.86 21.66
CA ASP A 64 9.71 82.74 22.57
C ASP A 64 8.61 81.68 22.45
N LYS A 65 7.34 82.11 22.25
CA LYS A 65 6.22 81.21 21.92
C LYS A 65 6.50 80.41 20.65
N VAL A 66 6.86 81.11 19.57
CA VAL A 66 7.12 80.46 18.26
C VAL A 66 8.32 79.53 18.34
N SER A 67 9.40 79.93 19.02
CA SER A 67 10.59 79.10 19.19
C SER A 67 10.29 77.83 19.98
N MET A 68 9.55 77.93 21.09
CA MET A 68 9.20 76.77 21.90
C MET A 68 8.23 75.81 21.16
N LYS A 69 7.21 76.34 20.48
CA LYS A 69 6.30 75.54 19.63
C LYS A 69 7.04 74.81 18.51
N LEU A 70 8.04 75.45 17.90
CA LEU A 70 8.87 74.83 16.87
C LEU A 70 9.70 73.67 17.44
N GLU A 71 10.28 73.82 18.63
CA GLU A 71 11.02 72.72 19.29
C GLU A 71 10.10 71.54 19.65
N ILE A 72 8.92 71.81 20.20
CA ILE A 72 7.92 70.76 20.48
C ILE A 72 7.51 70.04 19.19
N SER A 73 7.30 70.79 18.10
CA SER A 73 6.94 70.22 16.80
C SER A 73 8.07 69.36 16.21
N LYS A 74 9.33 69.79 16.34
CA LYS A 74 10.50 68.98 15.92
C LYS A 74 10.59 67.68 16.71
N GLU A 75 10.37 67.74 18.02
CA GLU A 75 10.35 66.56 18.88
C GLU A 75 9.23 65.58 18.46
N TRP A 76 8.02 66.10 18.22
CA TRP A 76 6.90 65.29 17.76
C TRP A 76 7.18 64.61 16.41
N ILE A 77 7.71 65.36 15.43
CA ILE A 77 8.09 64.82 14.12
C ILE A 77 9.16 63.73 14.27
N LYS A 78 10.14 63.93 15.14
CA LYS A 78 11.19 62.93 15.41
C LYS A 78 10.58 61.64 15.96
N ASN A 79 9.71 61.74 16.97
CA ASN A 79 9.09 60.58 17.59
C ASN A 79 8.15 59.85 16.60
N LEU A 80 7.38 60.58 15.79
CA LEU A 80 6.57 59.99 14.71
C LEU A 80 7.43 59.25 13.68
N LYS A 81 8.60 59.81 13.34
CA LYS A 81 9.54 59.13 12.43
C LYS A 81 10.07 57.83 13.05
N GLU A 82 10.44 57.84 14.33
CA GLU A 82 10.92 56.64 15.04
C GLU A 82 9.82 55.55 15.13
N GLN A 83 8.57 55.94 15.41
CA GLN A 83 7.43 55.02 15.42
C GLN A 83 7.18 54.40 14.04
N ASN A 84 7.22 55.20 12.97
CA ASN A 84 7.06 54.68 11.62
C ASN A 84 8.15 53.68 11.24
N VAL A 85 9.40 53.93 11.63
CA VAL A 85 10.50 52.97 11.43
C VAL A 85 10.24 51.66 12.18
N MET A 86 9.76 51.75 13.43
CA MET A 86 9.43 50.56 14.23
C MET A 86 8.26 49.77 13.62
N LEU A 87 7.20 50.44 13.16
CA LEU A 87 6.05 49.80 12.52
C LEU A 87 6.47 49.06 11.25
N VAL A 88 7.30 49.67 10.40
CA VAL A 88 7.83 49.00 9.22
C VAL A 88 8.61 47.74 9.61
N GLN A 89 9.48 47.81 10.62
CA GLN A 89 10.23 46.63 11.08
C GLN A 89 9.31 45.51 11.58
N VAL A 90 8.29 45.84 12.38
CA VAL A 90 7.34 44.85 12.90
C VAL A 90 6.54 44.21 11.75
N VAL A 91 6.13 45.00 10.75
CA VAL A 91 5.44 44.48 9.57
C VAL A 91 6.35 43.55 8.78
N GLU A 92 7.61 43.94 8.54
CA GLU A 92 8.61 43.08 7.88
C GLU A 92 8.83 41.77 8.64
N ASP A 93 8.93 41.82 9.97
CA ASP A 93 9.09 40.64 10.82
C ASP A 93 7.87 39.70 10.74
N LEU A 94 6.65 40.27 10.72
CA LEU A 94 5.41 39.51 10.56
C LEU A 94 5.29 38.88 9.17
N GLU A 95 5.63 39.62 8.11
CA GLU A 95 5.67 39.11 6.75
C GLU A 95 6.67 37.96 6.62
N GLN A 96 7.86 38.10 7.21
CA GLN A 96 8.88 37.06 7.21
C GLN A 96 8.43 35.82 8.00
N ALA A 97 7.80 36.00 9.15
CA ALA A 97 7.25 34.90 9.95
C ALA A 97 6.14 34.15 9.20
N ALA A 98 5.23 34.88 8.55
CA ALA A 98 4.18 34.30 7.72
C ALA A 98 4.77 33.53 6.53
N CYS A 99 5.74 34.12 5.82
CA CYS A 99 6.44 33.48 4.71
C CYS A 99 7.13 32.17 5.14
N ASN A 100 7.85 32.20 6.27
CA ASN A 100 8.52 31.03 6.82
C ASN A 100 7.53 29.91 7.18
N ARG A 101 6.38 30.27 7.74
CA ARG A 101 5.32 29.30 8.09
C ARG A 101 4.73 28.64 6.85
N VAL A 102 4.48 29.42 5.79
CA VAL A 102 3.98 28.88 4.50
C VAL A 102 5.02 27.93 3.91
N LYS A 103 6.28 28.34 3.84
CA LYS A 103 7.37 27.51 3.30
C LYS A 103 7.51 26.18 4.04
N LEU A 104 7.44 26.19 5.37
CA LEU A 104 7.46 24.98 6.19
C LEU A 104 6.26 24.06 5.89
N LEU A 105 5.07 24.62 5.70
CA LEU A 105 3.88 23.84 5.36
C LEU A 105 4.00 23.22 3.97
N GLU A 106 4.51 23.96 2.99
CA GLU A 106 4.79 23.44 1.64
C GLU A 106 5.79 22.28 1.66
N GLU A 107 6.88 22.41 2.42
CA GLU A 107 7.88 21.35 2.58
C GLU A 107 7.27 20.09 3.22
N ARG A 108 6.45 20.26 4.27
CA ARG A 108 5.74 19.15 4.92
C ARG A 108 4.75 18.47 3.97
N LEU A 109 4.00 19.24 3.19
CA LEU A 109 3.06 18.72 2.20
C LEU A 109 3.78 17.94 1.10
N LYS A 110 4.89 18.49 0.60
CA LYS A 110 5.73 17.82 -0.40
C LYS A 110 6.30 16.50 0.13
N HIS A 111 6.84 16.52 1.35
CA HIS A 111 7.36 15.31 2.00
C HIS A 111 6.26 14.26 2.19
N SER A 112 5.09 14.67 2.69
CA SER A 112 3.93 13.78 2.86
C SER A 112 3.49 13.17 1.53
N SER A 113 3.42 13.98 0.46
CA SER A 113 3.06 13.53 -0.89
C SER A 113 4.01 12.44 -1.41
N VAL A 114 5.33 12.62 -1.23
CA VAL A 114 6.34 11.63 -1.62
C VAL A 114 6.16 10.32 -0.84
N LEU A 115 5.93 10.38 0.47
CA LEU A 115 5.69 9.20 1.29
C LEU A 115 4.42 8.45 0.87
N VAL A 116 3.33 9.17 0.62
CA VAL A 116 2.06 8.59 0.16
C VAL A 116 2.25 7.89 -1.19
N SER A 117 2.92 8.54 -2.14
CA SER A 117 3.22 7.95 -3.46
C SER A 117 4.09 6.67 -3.33
N GLY A 118 5.10 6.70 -2.47
CA GLY A 118 5.92 5.53 -2.17
C GLY A 118 5.11 4.38 -1.56
N ASN A 119 4.20 4.69 -0.63
CA ASN A 119 3.33 3.69 0.01
C ASN A 119 2.31 3.09 -0.96
N ILE A 120 1.71 3.90 -1.83
CA ILE A 120 0.80 3.41 -2.89
C ILE A 120 1.56 2.44 -3.80
N SER A 121 2.76 2.80 -4.22
CA SER A 121 3.58 1.95 -5.10
C SER A 121 3.93 0.60 -4.44
N LYS A 122 4.29 0.62 -3.15
CA LYS A 122 4.52 -0.61 -2.36
C LYS A 122 3.24 -1.44 -2.24
N SER A 123 2.11 -0.81 -1.95
CA SER A 123 0.80 -1.46 -1.83
C SER A 123 0.40 -2.17 -3.13
N MET A 124 0.55 -1.50 -4.27
CA MET A 124 0.27 -2.10 -5.58
C MET A 124 1.17 -3.31 -5.87
N ASN A 125 2.44 -3.28 -5.47
CA ASN A 125 3.34 -4.42 -5.64
C ASN A 125 2.96 -5.59 -4.72
N THR A 126 2.57 -5.31 -3.47
CA THR A 126 2.08 -6.34 -2.56
C THR A 126 0.77 -6.96 -3.06
N GLU A 127 -0.14 -6.16 -3.60
CA GLU A 127 -1.40 -6.64 -4.18
C GLU A 127 -1.14 -7.55 -5.40
N LYS A 128 -0.23 -7.16 -6.30
CA LYS A 128 0.19 -8.04 -7.41
C LYS A 128 0.74 -9.38 -6.93
N THR A 129 1.54 -9.35 -5.87
CA THR A 129 2.12 -10.56 -5.27
C THR A 129 1.04 -11.45 -4.67
N ILE A 130 0.08 -10.87 -3.94
CA ILE A 130 -1.08 -11.56 -3.38
C ILE A 130 -1.91 -12.21 -4.49
N ASN A 131 -2.22 -11.47 -5.55
CA ASN A 131 -3.01 -11.99 -6.68
C ASN A 131 -2.29 -13.15 -7.37
N THR A 132 -0.98 -13.03 -7.57
CA THR A 132 -0.16 -14.10 -8.16
C THR A 132 -0.17 -15.34 -7.27
N LEU A 133 -0.02 -15.17 -5.95
CA LEU A 133 -0.04 -16.27 -5.01
C LEU A 133 -1.43 -16.92 -4.94
N SER A 134 -2.50 -16.12 -4.93
CA SER A 134 -3.88 -16.60 -4.92
C SER A 134 -4.19 -17.44 -6.16
N ASN A 135 -3.74 -17.02 -7.34
CA ASN A 135 -3.89 -17.81 -8.56
C ASN A 135 -3.14 -19.15 -8.45
N ARG A 136 -1.89 -19.14 -7.95
CA ARG A 136 -1.12 -20.37 -7.74
C ARG A 136 -1.78 -21.32 -6.77
N VAL A 137 -2.36 -20.81 -5.68
CA VAL A 137 -3.13 -21.63 -4.72
C VAL A 137 -4.33 -22.28 -5.42
N SER A 138 -5.08 -21.51 -6.20
CA SER A 138 -6.24 -22.04 -6.95
C SER A 138 -5.85 -23.13 -7.95
N ASP A 139 -4.72 -23.00 -8.64
CA ASP A 139 -4.26 -24.02 -9.58
C ASP A 139 -3.80 -25.29 -8.85
N LEU A 140 -3.10 -25.15 -7.73
CA LEU A 140 -2.71 -26.29 -6.89
C LEU A 140 -3.93 -27.04 -6.33
N GLU A 141 -4.99 -26.33 -5.92
CA GLU A 141 -6.24 -26.95 -5.46
C GLU A 141 -6.94 -27.75 -6.57
N LYS A 142 -6.88 -27.28 -7.82
CA LYS A 142 -7.41 -28.03 -8.97
C LYS A 142 -6.60 -29.28 -9.25
N ASP A 143 -5.28 -29.17 -9.22
CA ASP A 143 -4.37 -30.29 -9.44
C ASP A 143 -4.56 -31.36 -8.35
N GLU A 144 -4.64 -30.94 -7.08
CA GLU A 144 -4.95 -31.82 -5.95
C GLU A 144 -6.25 -32.58 -6.19
N LYS A 145 -7.33 -31.88 -6.57
CA LYS A 145 -8.62 -32.50 -6.85
C LYS A 145 -8.56 -33.49 -8.03
N CYS A 146 -7.82 -33.16 -9.08
CA CYS A 146 -7.63 -34.05 -10.23
C CYS A 146 -6.91 -35.34 -9.82
N MET A 147 -5.82 -35.21 -9.06
CA MET A 147 -5.06 -36.37 -8.57
C MET A 147 -5.87 -37.21 -7.59
N GLN A 148 -6.64 -36.59 -6.71
CA GLN A 148 -7.56 -37.29 -5.80
C GLN A 148 -8.55 -38.17 -6.59
N GLN A 149 -9.15 -37.62 -7.65
CA GLN A 149 -10.08 -38.36 -8.51
C GLN A 149 -9.39 -39.50 -9.25
N LYS A 150 -8.16 -39.27 -9.77
CA LYS A 150 -7.33 -40.31 -10.39
C LYS A 150 -7.10 -41.48 -9.44
N ILE A 151 -6.79 -41.19 -8.18
CA ILE A 151 -6.57 -42.20 -7.13
C ILE A 151 -7.85 -42.99 -6.90
N GLU A 152 -9.01 -42.35 -6.77
CA GLU A 152 -10.29 -43.03 -6.58
C GLU A 152 -10.63 -43.99 -7.74
N PHE A 153 -10.39 -43.56 -8.98
CA PHE A 153 -10.58 -44.38 -10.18
C PHE A 153 -9.64 -45.58 -10.19
N LEU A 154 -8.33 -45.37 -9.98
CA LEU A 154 -7.36 -46.46 -9.91
C LEU A 154 -7.67 -47.44 -8.77
N GLN A 155 -8.14 -46.97 -7.62
CA GLN A 155 -8.58 -47.84 -6.53
C GLN A 155 -9.81 -48.67 -6.92
N SER A 156 -10.75 -48.10 -7.67
CA SER A 156 -11.88 -48.85 -8.22
C SER A 156 -11.42 -49.93 -9.18
N ASP A 157 -10.46 -49.60 -10.04
CA ASP A 157 -9.90 -50.54 -11.01
C ASP A 157 -9.16 -51.67 -10.32
N ILE A 158 -8.37 -51.38 -9.28
CA ILE A 158 -7.71 -52.41 -8.46
C ILE A 158 -8.76 -53.35 -7.83
N ARG A 159 -9.85 -52.81 -7.28
CA ARG A 159 -10.95 -53.65 -6.74
C ARG A 159 -11.57 -54.51 -7.84
N GLY A 160 -11.78 -53.96 -9.03
CA GLY A 160 -12.30 -54.69 -10.18
C GLY A 160 -11.36 -55.82 -10.63
N LEU A 161 -10.06 -55.57 -10.72
CA LEU A 161 -9.06 -56.59 -11.04
C LEU A 161 -9.00 -57.70 -9.98
N LEU A 162 -9.08 -57.33 -8.70
CA LEU A 162 -9.11 -58.31 -7.61
C LEU A 162 -10.36 -59.20 -7.68
N GLU A 163 -11.51 -58.63 -8.03
CA GLU A 163 -12.76 -59.39 -8.22
C GLU A 163 -12.68 -60.32 -9.44
N LEU A 164 -12.11 -59.85 -10.56
CA LEU A 164 -11.84 -60.69 -11.73
C LEU A 164 -10.96 -61.90 -11.38
N ILE A 165 -9.86 -61.67 -10.64
CA ILE A 165 -8.97 -62.73 -10.20
C ILE A 165 -9.69 -63.70 -9.26
N ARG A 166 -10.53 -63.20 -8.35
CA ARG A 166 -11.32 -64.04 -7.44
C ARG A 166 -12.25 -64.98 -8.23
N ARG A 167 -13.03 -64.46 -9.18
CA ARG A 167 -13.93 -65.25 -10.05
C ARG A 167 -13.16 -66.28 -10.89
N ALA A 168 -12.01 -65.89 -11.42
CA ALA A 168 -11.14 -66.79 -12.16
C ALA A 168 -10.66 -67.97 -11.31
N VAL A 169 -10.30 -67.74 -10.04
CA VAL A 169 -9.78 -68.78 -9.14
C VAL A 169 -10.90 -69.66 -8.59
N GLU A 170 -12.02 -69.08 -8.17
CA GLU A 170 -13.10 -69.79 -7.46
C GLU A 170 -14.12 -70.43 -8.43
N GLU A 171 -14.40 -69.77 -9.54
CA GLU A 171 -15.49 -70.12 -10.45
C GLU A 171 -14.97 -70.54 -11.84
N ASN A 172 -13.66 -70.39 -12.12
CA ASN A 172 -13.04 -70.58 -13.44
C ASN A 172 -13.66 -69.70 -14.54
N HIS A 173 -14.19 -68.52 -14.17
CA HIS A 173 -14.77 -67.55 -15.09
C HIS A 173 -13.85 -66.35 -15.28
N TRP A 174 -13.36 -66.18 -16.51
CA TRP A 174 -12.58 -65.01 -16.93
C TRP A 174 -13.46 -64.11 -17.80
N ASN A 175 -14.33 -63.32 -17.17
CA ASN A 175 -15.15 -62.32 -17.84
C ASN A 175 -15.09 -60.97 -17.11
N LEU A 176 -15.26 -59.88 -17.86
CA LEU A 176 -15.29 -58.53 -17.31
C LEU A 176 -16.72 -58.05 -17.02
N ASP A 177 -17.70 -58.96 -17.13
CA ASP A 177 -19.11 -58.63 -16.95
C ASP A 177 -19.34 -58.09 -15.54
N ASP A 178 -20.10 -56.99 -15.46
CA ASP A 178 -20.41 -56.24 -14.24
C ASP A 178 -19.21 -55.60 -13.51
N ILE A 179 -18.00 -55.60 -14.10
CA ILE A 179 -16.83 -54.92 -13.55
C ILE A 179 -16.56 -53.66 -14.38
N LYS A 180 -16.67 -52.50 -13.73
CA LYS A 180 -16.40 -51.21 -14.36
C LYS A 180 -15.00 -50.71 -14.03
N PHE A 181 -14.19 -50.54 -15.07
CA PHE A 181 -12.90 -49.85 -15.01
C PHE A 181 -13.05 -48.41 -15.48
N PHE A 182 -12.22 -47.52 -14.93
CA PHE A 182 -12.24 -46.09 -15.20
C PHE A 182 -10.95 -45.60 -15.85
N GLU A 183 -9.80 -46.16 -15.47
CA GLU A 183 -8.48 -45.81 -16.00
C GLU A 183 -7.92 -46.90 -16.89
N ILE A 184 -8.02 -48.16 -16.46
CA ILE A 184 -7.60 -49.32 -17.23
C ILE A 184 -8.65 -49.59 -18.31
N GLN A 185 -8.21 -49.74 -19.57
CA GLN A 185 -9.11 -50.14 -20.63
C GLN A 185 -9.32 -51.65 -20.59
N PRO A 186 -10.52 -52.16 -20.91
CA PRO A 186 -10.75 -53.60 -21.02
C PRO A 186 -9.76 -54.33 -21.94
N SER A 187 -9.22 -53.64 -22.95
CA SER A 187 -8.17 -54.15 -23.84
C SER A 187 -6.82 -54.37 -23.17
N ASP A 188 -6.55 -53.68 -22.06
CA ASP A 188 -5.31 -53.81 -21.29
C ASP A 188 -5.31 -55.08 -20.44
N ILE A 189 -6.48 -55.73 -20.29
CA ILE A 189 -6.67 -56.96 -19.53
C ILE A 189 -6.67 -58.14 -20.49
N PRO A 190 -5.64 -58.99 -20.49
CA PRO A 190 -5.58 -60.16 -21.36
C PRO A 190 -6.53 -61.25 -20.83
N VAL A 191 -7.81 -61.12 -21.15
CA VAL A 191 -8.82 -62.16 -20.88
C VAL A 191 -8.64 -63.28 -21.90
N PRO A 192 -8.54 -64.56 -21.50
CA PRO A 192 -8.43 -65.67 -22.44
C PRO A 192 -9.65 -65.73 -23.36
N THR A 193 -9.50 -65.38 -24.64
CA THR A 193 -10.58 -65.32 -25.64
C THR A 193 -11.02 -66.69 -26.17
N ALA A 194 -10.42 -67.77 -25.68
CA ALA A 194 -10.83 -69.13 -25.97
C ALA A 194 -10.78 -69.92 -24.66
N ASN A 195 -11.82 -70.71 -24.39
CA ASN A 195 -11.98 -71.63 -23.27
C ASN A 195 -10.63 -72.13 -22.73
N CYS A 196 -10.07 -71.38 -21.78
CA CYS A 196 -8.97 -71.87 -20.99
C CYS A 196 -9.63 -72.84 -20.02
N THR A 197 -9.71 -74.10 -20.42
CA THR A 197 -9.57 -75.14 -19.43
C THR A 197 -8.19 -74.88 -18.84
N CYS A 198 -8.16 -74.21 -17.69
CA CYS A 198 -7.13 -74.45 -16.70
C CYS A 198 -7.25 -75.93 -16.34
N ASN A 199 -6.86 -76.82 -17.26
CA ASN A 199 -6.45 -78.15 -16.92
C ASN A 199 -5.52 -77.93 -15.76
N GLU A 200 -5.80 -78.59 -14.64
CA GLU A 200 -4.88 -78.71 -13.54
C GLU A 200 -3.52 -79.05 -14.12
N VAL A 201 -2.72 -78.03 -14.43
CA VAL A 201 -1.29 -78.18 -14.45
C VAL A 201 -1.07 -78.45 -12.98
N ASN A 202 -0.95 -79.73 -12.65
CA ASN A 202 -0.37 -80.15 -11.41
C ASN A 202 1.01 -79.48 -11.41
N ILE A 203 1.06 -78.28 -10.84
CA ILE A 203 2.28 -77.54 -10.59
C ILE A 203 2.92 -78.29 -9.42
N ASN A 204 3.38 -79.51 -9.68
CA ASN A 204 4.51 -80.11 -9.02
C ASN A 204 5.78 -79.38 -9.53
N LEU A 205 5.73 -78.04 -9.51
CA LEU A 205 6.91 -77.21 -9.59
C LEU A 205 7.51 -77.33 -8.20
N ASP A 206 8.41 -78.30 -8.11
CA ASP A 206 9.35 -78.53 -7.03
C ASP A 206 9.64 -77.20 -6.32
N ALA A 207 9.40 -77.13 -5.01
CA ALA A 207 9.39 -75.88 -4.25
C ALA A 207 10.66 -75.04 -4.48
N ALA A 208 11.78 -75.70 -4.80
CA ALA A 208 13.04 -75.10 -5.22
C ALA A 208 12.93 -74.23 -6.50
N LYS A 209 12.18 -74.66 -7.51
CA LYS A 209 11.98 -73.90 -8.77
C LYS A 209 11.09 -72.68 -8.54
N ARG A 210 10.08 -72.77 -7.66
CA ARG A 210 9.26 -71.61 -7.26
C ARG A 210 10.08 -70.58 -6.51
N PHE A 211 10.91 -71.01 -5.57
CA PHE A 211 11.80 -70.12 -4.83
C PHE A 211 12.78 -69.42 -5.77
N LYS A 212 13.36 -70.17 -6.71
CA LYS A 212 14.29 -69.63 -7.71
C LYS A 212 13.62 -68.61 -8.63
N LEU A 213 12.40 -68.87 -9.12
CA LEU A 213 11.66 -67.92 -9.95
C LEU A 213 11.28 -66.66 -9.17
N ARG A 214 10.91 -66.78 -7.89
CA ARG A 214 10.58 -65.65 -7.01
C ARG A 214 11.79 -64.75 -6.73
N ILE A 215 12.96 -65.35 -6.52
CA ILE A 215 14.23 -64.62 -6.39
C ILE A 215 14.59 -63.95 -7.71
N GLN A 216 14.40 -64.61 -8.86
CA GLN A 216 14.69 -64.03 -10.17
C GLN A 216 13.81 -62.81 -10.46
N ILE A 217 12.50 -62.91 -10.23
CA ILE A 217 11.57 -61.79 -10.43
C ILE A 217 11.89 -60.64 -9.47
N SER A 218 12.23 -60.94 -8.21
CA SER A 218 12.64 -59.92 -7.24
C SER A 218 13.95 -59.23 -7.66
N HIS A 219 14.91 -59.98 -8.20
CA HIS A 219 16.18 -59.44 -8.68
C HIS A 219 15.99 -58.58 -9.94
N ASP A 220 15.14 -59.02 -10.87
CA ASP A 220 14.86 -58.28 -12.10
C ASP A 220 14.01 -57.02 -11.83
N PHE A 221 13.18 -57.02 -10.79
CA PHE A 221 12.46 -55.83 -10.33
C PHE A 221 13.39 -54.81 -9.67
N MET A 222 14.34 -55.27 -8.84
CA MET A 222 15.33 -54.40 -8.20
C MET A 222 16.36 -53.84 -9.20
N ASN A 223 16.70 -54.59 -10.26
CA ASN A 223 17.65 -54.14 -11.28
C ASN A 223 17.03 -53.29 -12.40
N LYS A 224 15.69 -53.20 -12.47
CA LYS A 224 14.99 -52.30 -13.40
C LYS A 224 14.64 -50.93 -12.79
N SER A 225 15.02 -50.67 -11.54
CA SER A 225 14.73 -49.38 -10.88
C SER A 225 15.75 -48.27 -11.20
N ASP A 226 16.46 -48.33 -12.33
CA ASP A 226 17.08 -47.14 -12.92
C ASP A 226 16.00 -46.30 -13.61
N TYR A 227 15.12 -45.73 -12.78
CA TYR A 227 14.43 -44.50 -13.17
C TYR A 227 15.44 -43.36 -12.99
N PRO A 228 15.70 -42.53 -14.02
CA PRO A 228 16.38 -41.28 -13.78
C PRO A 228 15.51 -40.47 -12.81
N LEU A 229 16.01 -40.24 -11.60
CA LEU A 229 15.59 -39.12 -10.79
C LEU A 229 16.03 -37.87 -11.57
N ASP A 230 15.20 -37.44 -12.53
CA ASP A 230 15.37 -36.14 -13.15
C ASP A 230 15.20 -35.09 -12.05
N GLY A 231 16.33 -34.46 -11.75
CA GLY A 231 16.46 -33.44 -10.73
C GLY A 231 15.65 -32.22 -11.14
N SER A 232 14.48 -32.08 -10.55
CA SER A 232 13.81 -30.80 -10.39
C SER A 232 13.27 -30.68 -8.96
N ILE A 233 14.17 -30.85 -7.99
CA ILE A 233 14.00 -30.21 -6.68
C ILE A 233 14.52 -28.79 -6.85
N CYS A 234 13.60 -27.87 -7.10
CA CYS A 234 13.86 -26.44 -6.98
C CYS A 234 14.41 -26.17 -5.57
N MET A 235 15.71 -25.84 -5.51
CA MET A 235 16.35 -25.24 -4.35
C MET A 235 15.58 -23.99 -3.95
N ILE A 236 14.77 -24.09 -2.90
CA ILE A 236 14.33 -22.92 -2.14
C ILE A 236 15.54 -22.48 -1.32
N GLN A 237 16.31 -21.53 -1.84
CA GLN A 237 17.28 -20.79 -1.05
C GLN A 237 16.53 -20.04 0.05
N SER A 238 16.70 -20.49 1.30
CA SER A 238 16.34 -19.72 2.48
C SER A 238 17.41 -18.66 2.71
N SER A 239 17.19 -17.46 2.19
CA SER A 239 17.89 -16.26 2.65
C SER A 239 17.14 -15.69 3.84
N HIS A 240 17.58 -16.03 5.06
CA HIS A 240 17.23 -15.30 6.27
C HIS A 240 17.83 -13.88 6.23
N PRO A 241 17.08 -12.86 6.68
CA PRO A 241 17.65 -11.73 7.37
C PRO A 241 17.37 -11.88 8.86
N THR A 242 18.44 -12.08 9.63
CA THR A 242 18.47 -11.83 11.08
C THR A 242 18.29 -10.34 11.33
N THR A 243 17.22 -9.97 12.03
CA THR A 243 17.07 -8.69 12.72
C THR A 243 17.83 -8.75 14.05
N ASN A 244 18.73 -7.79 14.24
CA ASN A 244 19.08 -7.19 15.52
C ASN A 244 19.06 -5.67 15.30
#